data_AF-A0A1Z8Z2G3-F1
#
_entry.id   AF-A0A1Z8Z2G3-F1
#
_cell.length_a   1.000
_cell.length_b   1.000
_cell.length_c   1.000
_cell.angle_alpha   90.00
_cell.angle_beta   90.00
_cell.angle_gamma   90.00
#
_symmetry.space_group_name_H-M   'P 1'
#
loop_
_entity.id
_entity.type
_entity.pdbx_description
1 polymer ?
#
loop_
_entity_poly.entity_id
_entity_poly.type
_entity_poly.pdbx_seq_one_letter_code
_entity_poly.pdbx_strand_id
1 'polypeptide(L)'
;MEINITEIKDFIATQSTESKIYIGVDSNRFASEDGWFADYTSVVVIHIDGKHGCKLFGETIREKDFDQKGDKPQLRLMNEVYKVAELYLKLADVFGDRQVEIHLDLNPDPSYISQSVVQQAIGYIRGVCNVSPQVKPFAFAASCAADRYRGVGQSLEAA
;
A
#
# COMPACT_ATOMS: atom_id res chain seq x y z
N MET A 1 6.08 -6.03 -13.03
CA MET A 1 6.03 -4.63 -13.53
C MET A 1 6.42 -3.72 -12.39
N GLU A 2 7.39 -2.83 -12.61
CA GLU A 2 7.85 -1.82 -11.66
C GLU A 2 6.94 -0.58 -11.75
N ILE A 3 6.73 0.11 -10.64
CA ILE A 3 5.87 1.29 -10.60
C ILE A 3 6.58 2.46 -11.29
N ASN A 4 6.00 2.98 -12.37
CA ASN A 4 6.55 4.17 -13.01
C ASN A 4 6.02 5.43 -12.29
N ILE A 5 6.82 5.95 -11.35
CA ILE A 5 6.47 7.15 -10.58
C ILE A 5 6.17 8.35 -11.49
N THR A 6 6.91 8.52 -12.58
CA THR A 6 6.69 9.62 -13.54
C THR A 6 5.32 9.48 -14.21
N GLU A 7 4.94 8.28 -14.65
CA GLU A 7 3.62 8.04 -15.25
C GLU A 7 2.49 8.39 -14.27
N ILE A 8 2.64 8.01 -13.00
CA ILE A 8 1.65 8.33 -11.96
C ILE A 8 1.55 9.84 -11.77
N LYS A 9 2.70 10.52 -11.66
CA LYS A 9 2.75 11.99 -11.49
C LYS A 9 2.08 12.72 -12.65
N ASP A 10 2.41 12.32 -13.88
CA ASP A 10 1.81 12.89 -15.09
C ASP A 10 0.31 12.64 -15.11
N PHE A 11 -0.13 11.42 -14.76
CA PHE A 11 -1.56 11.11 -14.70
C PHE A 11 -2.28 11.98 -13.66
N ILE A 12 -1.75 12.10 -12.43
CA ILE A 12 -2.33 12.96 -11.38
C ILE A 12 -2.43 14.40 -11.85
N ALA A 13 -1.39 14.93 -12.50
CA ALA A 13 -1.34 16.31 -12.98
C ALA A 13 -2.43 16.61 -14.03
N THR A 14 -2.83 15.61 -14.82
CA THR A 14 -3.93 15.75 -15.80
C THR A 14 -5.34 15.61 -15.20
N GLN A 15 -5.48 15.15 -13.95
CA GLN A 15 -6.79 15.02 -13.30
C GLN A 15 -7.21 16.30 -12.58
N SER A 16 -8.51 16.48 -12.34
CA SER A 16 -9.01 17.60 -11.55
C SER A 16 -8.57 17.53 -10.08
N THR A 17 -8.74 18.63 -9.34
CA THR A 17 -8.53 18.70 -7.88
C THR A 17 -9.59 17.93 -7.08
N GLU A 18 -10.73 17.58 -7.70
CA GLU A 18 -11.79 16.76 -7.08
C GLU A 18 -11.44 15.27 -7.09
N SER A 19 -10.40 14.88 -7.83
CA SER A 19 -9.91 13.51 -7.85
C SER A 19 -9.27 13.12 -6.53
N LYS A 20 -9.51 11.88 -6.11
CA LYS A 20 -9.05 11.35 -4.82
C LYS A 20 -7.96 10.32 -5.04
N ILE A 21 -6.95 10.34 -4.18
CA ILE A 21 -5.78 9.47 -4.28
C ILE A 21 -5.73 8.59 -3.03
N TYR A 22 -5.66 7.28 -3.23
CA TYR A 22 -5.56 6.30 -2.15
C TYR A 22 -4.32 5.44 -2.37
N ILE A 23 -3.47 5.37 -1.36
CA ILE A 23 -2.19 4.65 -1.43
C ILE A 23 -2.22 3.51 -0.42
N GLY A 24 -1.85 2.31 -0.85
CA GLY A 24 -1.83 1.14 0.01
C GLY A 24 -0.72 0.18 -0.34
N VAL A 25 -0.31 -0.62 0.64
CA VAL A 25 0.64 -1.73 0.46
C VAL A 25 0.09 -2.94 1.19
N ASP A 26 0.15 -4.10 0.55
CA ASP A 26 -0.14 -5.42 1.14
C ASP A 26 1.08 -6.32 1.00
N SER A 27 1.21 -7.35 1.84
CA SER A 27 2.29 -8.35 1.73
C SER A 27 1.78 -9.78 1.77
N ASN A 28 2.35 -10.62 0.90
CA ASN A 28 2.13 -12.06 0.93
C ASN A 28 3.42 -12.82 1.23
N ARG A 29 3.39 -13.65 2.27
CA ARG A 29 4.54 -14.43 2.72
C ARG A 29 4.51 -15.84 2.12
N PHE A 30 5.64 -16.32 1.61
CA PHE A 30 5.77 -17.66 1.05
C PHE A 30 7.18 -18.23 1.32
N ALA A 31 7.29 -19.55 1.28
CA ALA A 31 8.56 -20.26 1.42
C ALA A 31 9.14 -20.57 0.03
N SER A 32 10.46 -20.48 -0.09
CA SER A 32 11.27 -20.88 -1.24
C SER A 32 12.44 -21.76 -0.78
N GLU A 33 13.20 -22.33 -1.70
CA GLU A 33 14.41 -23.11 -1.40
C GLU A 33 15.44 -22.27 -0.60
N ASP A 34 15.52 -20.97 -0.87
CA ASP A 34 16.46 -20.02 -0.22
C ASP A 34 15.95 -19.41 1.11
N GLY A 35 14.79 -19.87 1.59
CA GLY A 35 14.17 -19.44 2.85
C GLY A 35 12.81 -18.75 2.68
N TRP A 36 12.44 -17.95 3.68
CA TRP A 36 11.18 -17.19 3.67
C TRP A 36 11.32 -15.87 2.92
N PHE A 37 10.30 -15.55 2.13
CA PHE A 37 10.20 -14.31 1.36
C PHE A 37 8.83 -13.68 1.55
N ALA A 38 8.76 -12.38 1.29
CA ALA A 38 7.53 -11.62 1.23
C ALA A 38 7.46 -10.84 -0.07
N ASP A 39 6.34 -10.96 -0.77
CA ASP A 39 6.00 -10.15 -1.93
C ASP A 39 5.17 -8.96 -1.43
N TYR A 40 5.76 -7.76 -1.47
CA TYR A 40 5.09 -6.51 -1.12
C TYR A 40 4.46 -5.91 -2.37
N THR A 41 3.13 -5.76 -2.36
CA THR A 41 2.38 -5.17 -3.46
C THR A 41 1.97 -3.75 -3.09
N SER A 42 2.57 -2.77 -3.76
CA SER A 42 2.26 -1.36 -3.59
C SER A 42 1.24 -0.92 -4.63
N VAL A 43 0.24 -0.12 -4.24
CA VAL A 43 -0.77 0.40 -5.16
C VAL A 43 -1.08 1.88 -4.93
N VAL A 44 -1.39 2.56 -6.02
CA VAL A 44 -1.96 3.91 -6.05
C VAL A 44 -3.27 3.85 -6.83
N VAL A 45 -4.37 4.14 -6.15
CA VAL A 45 -5.70 4.23 -6.74
C VAL A 45 -6.03 5.71 -6.94
N ILE A 46 -6.29 6.10 -8.19
CA ILE A 46 -6.71 7.46 -8.52
C ILE A 46 -8.18 7.42 -8.93
N HIS A 47 -9.05 7.89 -8.06
CA HIS A 47 -10.50 7.97 -8.29
C HIS A 47 -10.84 9.31 -8.95
N ILE A 48 -11.17 9.26 -10.23
CA ILE A 48 -11.30 10.42 -11.11
C ILE A 48 -12.56 11.20 -10.73
N ASP A 49 -12.38 12.47 -10.37
CA ASP A 49 -13.42 13.41 -9.89
C ASP A 49 -14.32 12.87 -8.77
N GLY A 50 -13.86 11.82 -8.07
CA GLY A 50 -14.65 11.08 -7.09
C GLY A 50 -15.90 10.38 -7.64
N LYS A 51 -16.05 10.26 -8.98
CA LYS A 51 -17.27 9.67 -9.60
C LYS A 51 -17.09 9.04 -10.99
N HIS A 52 -15.95 9.19 -11.66
CA HIS A 52 -15.74 8.72 -13.04
C HIS A 52 -14.91 7.42 -13.12
N GLY A 53 -14.98 6.59 -12.07
CA GLY A 53 -14.17 5.38 -11.96
C GLY A 53 -12.73 5.68 -11.54
N CYS A 54 -11.85 4.69 -11.62
CA CYS A 54 -10.47 4.83 -11.15
C CYS A 54 -9.43 4.24 -12.11
N LYS A 55 -8.22 4.80 -12.07
CA LYS A 55 -7.01 4.13 -12.59
C LYS A 55 -6.21 3.57 -11.42
N LEU A 56 -5.77 2.31 -11.57
CA LEU A 56 -4.93 1.61 -10.60
C LEU A 56 -3.51 1.52 -11.16
N PHE A 57 -2.55 1.90 -10.34
CA PHE A 57 -1.12 1.65 -10.58
C PHE A 57 -0.61 0.76 -9.46
N GLY A 58 0.34 -0.12 -9.77
CA GLY A 58 0.97 -0.91 -8.73
C GLY A 58 2.22 -1.64 -9.18
N GLU A 59 2.90 -2.21 -8.21
CA GLU A 59 4.06 -3.08 -8.41
C GLU A 59 4.10 -4.12 -7.31
N THR A 60 4.81 -5.21 -7.57
CA THR A 60 5.12 -6.22 -6.56
C THR A 60 6.62 -6.38 -6.48
N ILE A 61 7.19 -6.18 -5.29
CA ILE A 61 8.62 -6.33 -5.02
C ILE A 61 8.80 -7.48 -4.04
N ARG A 62 9.70 -8.41 -4.40
CA ARG A 62 10.06 -9.57 -3.59
C ARG A 62 11.24 -9.24 -2.69
N GLU A 63 11.08 -9.48 -1.40
CA GLU A 63 12.14 -9.29 -0.40
C GLU A 63 12.26 -10.51 0.51
N LYS A 64 13.47 -10.71 1.05
CA LYS A 64 13.70 -11.75 2.05
C LYS A 64 12.96 -11.39 3.33
N ASP A 65 12.21 -12.35 3.87
CA ASP A 65 11.51 -12.17 5.12
C ASP A 65 12.38 -12.66 6.28
N PHE A 66 12.67 -11.74 7.19
CA PHE A 66 13.51 -11.99 8.36
C PHE A 66 12.70 -12.22 9.63
N ASP A 67 11.37 -12.20 9.57
CA ASP A 67 10.53 -12.53 10.71
C ASP A 67 10.77 -14.00 11.13
N GLN A 68 11.42 -14.16 12.28
CA GLN A 68 11.84 -15.47 12.80
C GLN A 68 10.67 -16.31 13.35
N LYS A 69 9.55 -15.66 13.69
CA LYS A 69 8.35 -16.30 14.25
C LYS A 69 7.11 -15.80 13.50
N GLY A 70 6.44 -16.69 12.76
CA GLY A 70 5.26 -16.34 11.97
C GLY A 70 4.09 -15.79 12.80
N ASP A 71 4.05 -16.12 14.08
CA ASP A 71 2.99 -15.75 15.03
C ASP A 71 3.04 -14.27 15.45
N LYS A 72 4.14 -13.57 15.13
CA LYS A 72 4.33 -12.14 15.41
C LYS A 72 5.05 -11.46 14.25
N PRO A 73 4.39 -11.28 13.10
CA PRO A 73 5.00 -10.72 11.88
C PRO A 73 5.14 -9.19 11.97
N GLN A 74 5.71 -8.69 13.07
CA GLN A 74 5.79 -7.25 13.34
C GLN A 74 6.65 -6.54 12.31
N LEU A 75 7.78 -7.14 11.92
CA LEU A 75 8.69 -6.54 10.95
C LEU A 75 8.02 -6.44 9.59
N ARG A 76 7.38 -7.52 9.13
CA ARG A 76 6.64 -7.53 7.86
C ARG A 76 5.53 -6.48 7.82
N LEU A 77 4.69 -6.42 8.87
CA LEU A 77 3.60 -5.45 8.92
C LEU A 77 4.12 -4.01 8.97
N MET A 78 5.21 -3.74 9.69
CA MET A 78 5.83 -2.41 9.68
C MET A 78 6.51 -2.10 8.34
N ASN A 79 7.04 -3.08 7.61
CA ASN A 79 7.57 -2.87 6.27
C ASN A 79 6.50 -2.42 5.28
N GLU A 80 5.26 -2.91 5.39
CA GLU A 80 4.12 -2.38 4.61
C GLU A 80 3.91 -0.88 4.89
N VAL A 81 3.98 -0.49 6.16
CA VAL A 81 3.83 0.91 6.62
C VAL A 81 4.99 1.78 6.11
N TYR A 82 6.21 1.27 6.11
CA TYR A 82 7.38 2.00 5.61
C TYR A 82 7.29 2.22 4.10
N LYS A 83 6.91 1.18 3.35
CA LYS A 83 6.77 1.25 1.89
C LYS A 83 5.65 2.17 1.46
N VAL A 84 4.50 2.16 2.16
CA VAL A 84 3.40 3.07 1.82
C VAL A 84 3.77 4.53 2.10
N ALA A 85 4.53 4.79 3.17
CA ALA A 85 5.06 6.12 3.47
C ALA A 85 6.06 6.60 2.41
N GLU A 86 6.97 5.72 1.98
CA GLU A 86 7.93 6.01 0.91
C GLU A 86 7.20 6.36 -0.40
N LEU A 87 6.21 5.56 -0.79
CA LEU A 87 5.42 5.81 -2.00
C LEU A 87 4.61 7.12 -1.90
N TYR A 88 4.02 7.41 -0.74
CA TYR A 88 3.36 8.69 -0.49
C TYR A 88 4.32 9.86 -0.69
N LEU A 89 5.51 9.81 -0.09
CA LEU A 89 6.49 10.89 -0.17
C LEU A 89 7.02 11.09 -1.59
N LYS A 90 7.17 10.02 -2.38
CA LYS A 90 7.58 10.10 -3.80
C LYS A 90 6.58 10.85 -4.68
N LEU A 91 5.30 10.89 -4.28
CA LEU A 91 4.20 11.53 -5.02
C LEU A 91 3.72 12.84 -4.39
N ALA A 92 4.24 13.22 -3.22
CA ALA A 92 3.75 14.33 -2.43
C ALA A 92 3.79 15.69 -3.16
N ASP A 93 4.76 15.86 -4.07
CA ASP A 93 4.94 17.07 -4.87
C ASP A 93 3.84 17.32 -5.91
N VAL A 94 3.04 16.31 -6.26
CA VAL A 94 1.97 16.42 -7.27
C VAL A 94 0.55 16.36 -6.72
N PHE A 95 0.39 16.14 -5.40
CA PHE A 95 -0.95 16.05 -4.80
C PHE A 95 -1.73 17.36 -4.92
N GLY A 96 -1.08 18.51 -4.70
CA GLY A 96 -1.76 19.80 -4.64
C GLY A 96 -2.83 19.82 -3.55
N ASP A 97 -4.02 20.34 -3.86
CA ASP A 97 -5.15 20.44 -2.92
C ASP A 97 -6.05 19.18 -2.89
N ARG A 98 -5.63 18.08 -3.53
CA ARG A 98 -6.44 16.85 -3.61
C ARG A 98 -6.55 16.15 -2.26
N GLN A 99 -7.64 15.42 -2.07
CA GLN A 99 -7.77 14.48 -0.96
C GLN A 99 -6.86 13.26 -1.19
N VAL A 100 -5.92 13.04 -0.26
CA VAL A 100 -5.00 11.91 -0.29
C VAL A 100 -5.10 11.12 1.01
N GLU A 101 -5.24 9.80 0.89
CA GLU A 101 -5.35 8.89 2.03
C GLU A 101 -4.32 7.77 1.94
N ILE A 102 -3.66 7.50 3.07
CA ILE A 102 -2.80 6.33 3.26
C ILE A 102 -3.65 5.24 3.90
N HIS A 103 -3.73 4.09 3.26
CA HIS A 103 -4.50 2.94 3.70
C HIS A 103 -3.53 1.87 4.21
N LEU A 104 -3.70 1.44 5.45
CA LEU A 104 -2.89 0.40 6.08
C LEU A 104 -3.72 -0.88 6.23
N ASP A 105 -3.16 -2.04 5.86
CA ASP A 105 -3.86 -3.33 5.95
C ASP A 105 -4.02 -3.88 7.39
N LEU A 106 -4.06 -2.99 8.37
CA LEU A 106 -4.06 -3.33 9.79
C LEU A 106 -5.49 -3.31 10.35
N ASN A 107 -5.79 -4.29 11.20
CA ASN A 107 -7.06 -4.36 11.93
C ASN A 107 -6.88 -3.90 13.39
N PRO A 108 -7.65 -2.90 13.88
CA PRO A 108 -7.58 -2.42 15.26
C PRO A 108 -8.24 -3.35 16.28
N ASP A 109 -8.98 -4.37 15.86
CA ASP A 109 -9.61 -5.35 16.76
C ASP A 109 -8.54 -6.28 17.39
N PRO A 110 -8.50 -6.41 18.74
CA PRO A 110 -7.51 -7.23 19.46
C PRO A 110 -7.48 -8.71 19.05
N SER A 111 -8.53 -9.21 18.40
CA SER A 111 -8.62 -10.58 17.90
C SER A 111 -7.68 -10.85 16.71
N TYR A 112 -7.14 -9.79 16.08
CA TYR A 112 -6.26 -9.88 14.92
C TYR A 112 -4.81 -9.61 15.31
N ILE A 113 -3.89 -10.43 14.77
CA ILE A 113 -2.44 -10.31 15.01
C ILE A 113 -1.91 -8.91 14.64
N SER A 114 -2.46 -8.30 13.57
CA SER A 114 -2.09 -6.97 13.10
C SER A 114 -2.35 -5.86 14.11
N GLN A 115 -3.25 -6.07 15.08
CA GLN A 115 -3.58 -5.08 16.09
C GLN A 115 -2.35 -4.65 16.89
N SER A 116 -1.41 -5.57 17.10
CA SER A 116 -0.17 -5.34 17.87
C SER A 116 0.71 -4.21 17.34
N VAL A 117 0.60 -3.84 16.06
CA VAL A 117 1.40 -2.77 15.44
C VAL A 117 0.59 -1.53 15.04
N VAL A 118 -0.74 -1.52 15.22
CA VAL A 118 -1.62 -0.43 14.76
C VAL A 118 -1.19 0.94 15.30
N GLN A 119 -0.92 1.03 16.60
CA GLN A 119 -0.54 2.31 17.22
C GLN A 119 0.83 2.79 16.73
N GLN A 120 1.78 1.87 16.58
CA GLN A 120 3.11 2.16 16.02
C GLN A 120 2.99 2.67 14.58
N ALA A 121 2.18 2.00 13.77
CA ALA A 121 1.96 2.33 12.37
C ALA A 121 1.31 3.71 12.20
N ILE A 122 0.24 4.00 12.96
CA ILE A 122 -0.41 5.31 12.95
C ILE A 122 0.56 6.41 13.39
N GLY A 123 1.32 6.17 14.46
CA GLY A 123 2.32 7.12 14.96
C GLY A 123 3.40 7.40 13.91
N TYR A 124 3.88 6.37 13.23
CA TYR A 124 4.88 6.51 12.17
C TYR A 124 4.36 7.34 11.00
N ILE A 125 3.18 7.03 10.44
CA ILE A 125 2.62 7.78 9.31
C ILE A 125 2.36 9.24 9.68
N ARG A 126 1.86 9.51 10.88
CA ARG A 126 1.68 10.89 11.36
C ARG A 126 3.01 11.64 11.46
N GLY A 127 4.06 10.98 11.97
CA GLY A 127 5.37 11.59 12.12
C GLY A 127 6.09 11.84 10.78
N VAL A 128 5.95 10.94 9.81
CA VAL A 128 6.70 10.98 8.55
C VAL A 128 5.95 11.68 7.43
N CYS A 129 4.65 11.41 7.28
CA CYS A 129 3.84 11.90 6.17
C CYS A 129 2.94 13.10 6.56
N ASN A 130 2.88 13.44 7.85
CA ASN A 130 2.02 14.50 8.39
C ASN A 130 0.53 14.35 8.03
N VAL A 131 0.05 13.10 7.92
CA VAL A 131 -1.35 12.75 7.66
C VAL A 131 -1.81 11.66 8.61
N SER A 132 -3.13 11.55 8.81
CA SER A 132 -3.69 10.40 9.54
C SER A 132 -4.04 9.28 8.56
N PRO A 133 -3.50 8.06 8.73
CA PRO A 133 -3.85 6.94 7.87
C PRO A 133 -5.23 6.37 8.22
N GLN A 134 -5.81 5.66 7.25
CA GLN A 134 -6.96 4.78 7.45
C GLN A 134 -6.49 3.34 7.71
N VAL A 135 -7.21 2.64 8.58
CA VAL A 135 -7.03 1.21 8.89
C VAL A 135 -8.30 0.44 8.50
N LYS A 136 -8.32 -0.90 8.59
CA LYS A 136 -9.54 -1.68 8.34
C LYS A 136 -10.67 -1.23 9.27
N PRO A 137 -11.92 -1.13 8.78
CA PRO A 137 -12.40 -1.55 7.45
C PRO A 137 -12.30 -0.47 6.35
N PHE A 138 -11.74 0.71 6.62
CA PHE A 138 -11.72 1.85 5.68
C PHE A 138 -10.50 1.86 4.75
N ALA A 139 -9.55 0.94 4.95
CA ALA A 139 -8.31 0.83 4.19
C ALA A 139 -8.42 0.00 2.89
N PHE A 140 -9.33 0.32 1.97
CA PHE A 140 -9.59 -0.51 0.78
C PHE A 140 -8.39 -0.62 -0.19
N ALA A 141 -7.57 0.42 -0.37
CA ALA A 141 -6.42 0.36 -1.28
C ALA A 141 -5.42 -0.75 -0.87
N ALA A 142 -5.08 -0.85 0.42
CA ALA A 142 -4.24 -1.93 0.92
C ALA A 142 -5.00 -3.28 0.98
N SER A 143 -6.20 -3.30 1.53
CA SER A 143 -6.92 -4.57 1.80
C SER A 143 -7.61 -5.23 0.60
N CYS A 144 -7.86 -4.47 -0.47
CA CYS A 144 -8.65 -4.96 -1.62
C CYS A 144 -7.98 -4.72 -2.96
N ALA A 145 -7.36 -3.55 -3.18
CA ALA A 145 -6.74 -3.23 -4.46
C ALA A 145 -5.36 -3.91 -4.60
N ALA A 146 -4.51 -3.83 -3.58
CA ALA A 146 -3.20 -4.49 -3.59
C ALA A 146 -3.32 -6.02 -3.70
N ASP A 147 -4.19 -6.64 -2.90
CA ASP A 147 -4.44 -8.08 -2.95
C ASP A 147 -4.90 -8.57 -4.34
N ARG A 148 -5.81 -7.83 -5.00
CA ARG A 148 -6.28 -8.15 -6.36
C ARG A 148 -5.22 -7.89 -7.42
N TYR A 149 -4.45 -6.82 -7.29
CA TYR A 149 -3.38 -6.49 -8.25
C TYR A 149 -2.36 -7.63 -8.37
N ARG A 150 -1.98 -8.23 -7.23
CA ARG A 150 -1.12 -9.42 -7.19
C ARG A 150 -1.66 -10.55 -8.07
N GLY A 151 -2.96 -10.83 -8.00
CA GLY A 151 -3.60 -11.88 -8.81
C GLY A 151 -3.55 -11.62 -10.32
N VAL A 152 -3.65 -10.35 -10.74
CA VAL A 152 -3.52 -9.96 -12.15
C VAL A 152 -2.08 -10.14 -12.64
N GLY A 153 -1.08 -9.75 -11.84
CA GLY A 153 0.33 -9.92 -12.19
C GLY A 153 0.71 -11.39 -12.47
N GLN A 154 0.25 -12.32 -11.63
CA GLN A 154 0.50 -13.75 -11.80
C GLN A 154 -0.15 -14.33 -13.07
N SER A 155 -1.31 -13.82 -13.48
CA SER A 155 -2.00 -14.28 -14.70
C SER A 155 -1.32 -13.84 -15.99
N LEU A 156 -0.57 -12.73 -15.96
CA LEU A 156 0.17 -12.21 -17.12
C LEU A 156 1.53 -12.90 -17.30
N GLU A 157 2.13 -13.43 -16.24
CA GLU A 157 3.36 -14.22 -16.32
C GLU A 157 3.11 -15.68 -16.74
N ALA A 158 1.86 -16.15 -16.62
CA ALA A 158 1.45 -17.51 -16.98
C ALA A 158 0.86 -17.65 -18.40
N ALA A 159 0.77 -16.54 -19.16
CA ALA A 159 0.22 -16.48 -20.52
C ALA A 159 1.30 -16.14 -21.55
#